data_AF-A0A7S4P6K8-F1
#
_entry.id   AF-A0A7S4P6K8-F1
#
_cell.length_a   1.000
_cell.length_b   1.000
_cell.length_c   1.000
_cell.angle_alpha   90.00
_cell.angle_beta   90.00
_cell.angle_gamma   90.00
#
_symmetry.space_group_name_H-M   'P 1'
#
loop_
_entity.id
_entity.type
_entity.pdbx_description
1 polymer ?
#
loop_
_entity_poly.entity_id
_entity_poly.type
_entity_poly.pdbx_seq_one_letter_code
_entity_poly.pdbx_strand_id
1 'polypeptide(L)'
;LKALGDGNKQGAHAYLADLSCICSLSFSPLLSDMIVDVIYSLTSTCERSFPLLIAEALYAIHCGSLRDDYDRRNIARGAINAVHGNVQMMGLLSAASFSLFFPLLRYVILNPAVGMEAVEAAVEMVGRHYRDEDLPRSAIVGVMVEVMSQNARLRKSASEILHRNCSFLAPDDIGELLDGCLATFPAVRVTCLEGLRRVQGLPGPEPHPALLSTLFLLQHDEDATVASMASEIASSCNLKTDTLEPEQLTKLLAHPHENARKAAGDCLSTLIKQSPGLASDLVAQLK
;
A
#
# COMPACT_ATOMS: atom_id res chain seq x y z
N LEU A 1 16.99 -31.20 9.48
CA LEU A 1 18.28 -31.81 9.91
C LEU A 1 18.31 -33.34 9.78
N LYS A 2 17.37 -34.11 10.32
CA LYS A 2 17.32 -35.59 10.12
C LYS A 2 17.03 -36.06 8.67
N ALA A 3 16.55 -35.18 7.79
CA ALA A 3 16.19 -35.49 6.41
C ALA A 3 17.30 -35.18 5.37
N LEU A 4 18.39 -34.51 5.76
CA LEU A 4 19.50 -34.21 4.86
C LEU A 4 20.60 -35.24 5.14
N GLY A 5 20.58 -36.34 4.38
CA GLY A 5 21.59 -37.40 4.48
C GLY A 5 23.02 -36.88 4.32
N ASP A 6 23.97 -37.65 4.87
CA ASP A 6 25.38 -37.30 5.12
C ASP A 6 26.24 -36.82 3.92
N GLY A 7 25.66 -36.73 2.72
CA GLY A 7 26.39 -36.48 1.47
C GLY A 7 26.69 -35.02 1.11
N ASN A 8 26.25 -34.01 1.88
CA ASN A 8 26.46 -32.61 1.46
C ASN A 8 26.68 -31.62 2.63
N LYS A 9 27.80 -31.76 3.33
CA LYS A 9 28.16 -30.90 4.47
C LYS A 9 28.42 -29.44 4.08
N GLN A 10 28.96 -29.17 2.88
CA GLN A 10 29.16 -27.80 2.37
C GLN A 10 27.83 -27.11 2.03
N GLY A 11 26.88 -27.81 1.40
CA GLY A 11 25.53 -27.28 1.18
C GLY A 11 24.76 -27.07 2.49
N ALA A 12 24.99 -27.92 3.50
CA ALA A 12 24.39 -27.75 4.82
C ALA A 12 24.96 -26.53 5.56
N HIS A 13 26.25 -26.22 5.42
CA HIS A 13 26.86 -25.03 6.03
C HIS A 13 26.39 -23.72 5.40
N ALA A 14 26.25 -23.66 4.06
CA ALA A 14 25.65 -22.50 3.38
C ALA A 14 24.18 -22.31 3.80
N TYR A 15 23.40 -23.39 3.80
CA TYR A 15 22.01 -23.39 4.25
C TYR A 15 21.84 -22.94 5.73
N LEU A 16 22.79 -23.28 6.60
CA LEU A 16 22.79 -22.83 8.01
C LEU A 16 23.16 -21.34 8.16
N ALA A 17 24.02 -20.81 7.29
CA ALA A 17 24.32 -19.37 7.24
C ALA A 17 23.12 -18.56 6.71
N ASP A 18 22.43 -19.09 5.71
CA ASP A 18 21.21 -18.50 5.14
C ASP A 18 20.10 -18.43 6.18
N LEU A 19 19.91 -19.51 6.95
CA LEU A 19 19.00 -19.53 8.09
C LEU A 19 19.42 -18.59 9.21
N SER A 20 20.72 -18.43 9.49
CA SER A 20 21.16 -17.48 10.52
C SER A 20 20.91 -16.02 10.13
N CYS A 21 20.99 -15.69 8.84
CA CYS A 21 20.65 -14.36 8.32
C CYS A 21 19.15 -14.09 8.42
N ILE A 22 18.30 -15.06 8.06
CA ILE A 22 16.85 -14.98 8.25
C ILE A 22 16.50 -14.88 9.75
N CYS A 23 17.17 -15.64 10.61
CA CYS A 23 17.03 -15.52 12.07
C CYS A 23 17.57 -14.18 12.60
N SER A 24 18.53 -13.53 11.96
CA SER A 24 18.94 -12.17 12.35
C SER A 24 17.91 -11.10 11.98
N LEU A 25 16.98 -11.39 11.07
CA LEU A 25 15.78 -10.57 10.86
C LEU A 25 14.72 -10.80 11.95
N SER A 26 14.82 -11.89 12.73
CA SER A 26 13.86 -12.26 13.78
C SER A 26 13.91 -11.40 15.05
N PHE A 27 14.79 -10.39 15.11
CA PHE A 27 14.77 -9.39 16.18
C PHE A 27 13.60 -8.41 16.06
N SER A 28 12.84 -8.45 14.96
CA SER A 28 11.51 -7.83 14.89
C SER A 28 10.48 -8.73 15.58
N PRO A 29 9.69 -8.23 16.55
CA PRO A 29 8.64 -8.99 17.23
C PRO A 29 7.63 -9.63 16.27
N LEU A 30 7.44 -9.04 15.09
CA LEU A 30 6.55 -9.53 14.03
C LEU A 30 7.07 -10.82 13.35
N LEU A 31 8.38 -11.06 13.38
CA LEU A 31 8.99 -12.17 12.64
C LEU A 31 9.20 -13.42 13.49
N SER A 32 9.22 -13.30 14.82
CA SER A 32 9.32 -14.42 15.77
C SER A 32 8.39 -15.58 15.42
N ASP A 33 7.12 -15.26 15.19
CA ASP A 33 6.06 -16.28 15.09
C ASP A 33 5.86 -16.77 13.65
N MET A 34 6.29 -15.95 12.67
CA MET A 34 6.14 -16.23 11.23
C MET A 34 7.38 -16.86 10.61
N ILE A 35 8.52 -16.90 11.32
CA ILE A 35 9.80 -17.31 10.73
C ILE A 35 9.79 -18.77 10.27
N VAL A 36 9.05 -19.64 10.94
CA VAL A 36 8.96 -21.06 10.58
C VAL A 36 8.19 -21.23 9.28
N ASP A 37 7.07 -20.53 9.11
CA ASP A 37 6.26 -20.57 7.88
C ASP A 37 6.97 -19.91 6.70
N VAL A 38 7.69 -18.82 6.98
CA VAL A 38 8.58 -18.15 6.03
C VAL A 38 9.68 -19.09 5.56
N ILE A 39 10.41 -19.71 6.50
CA ILE A 39 11.49 -20.65 6.18
C ILE A 39 10.90 -21.84 5.42
N TYR A 40 9.77 -22.38 5.86
CA TYR A 40 9.14 -23.52 5.21
C TYR A 40 8.70 -23.18 3.79
N SER A 41 8.01 -22.06 3.58
CA SER A 41 7.58 -21.61 2.26
C SER A 41 8.76 -21.31 1.35
N LEU A 42 9.78 -20.58 1.83
CA LEU A 42 10.99 -20.27 1.05
C LEU A 42 11.81 -21.52 0.74
N THR A 43 11.77 -22.54 1.60
CA THR A 43 12.51 -23.80 1.37
C THR A 43 11.70 -24.82 0.55
N SER A 44 10.37 -24.74 0.58
CA SER A 44 9.47 -25.60 -0.20
C SER A 44 9.24 -25.08 -1.61
N THR A 45 9.34 -23.77 -1.83
CA THR A 45 9.08 -23.14 -3.13
C THR A 45 10.36 -22.77 -3.89
N CYS A 46 11.56 -22.93 -3.31
CA CYS A 46 12.78 -22.37 -3.90
C CYS A 46 14.02 -23.28 -3.82
N GLU A 47 14.87 -23.20 -4.84
CA GLU A 47 16.17 -23.88 -4.89
C GLU A 47 17.19 -23.29 -3.90
N ARG A 48 18.23 -24.06 -3.55
CA ARG A 48 19.13 -23.83 -2.40
C ARG A 48 19.88 -22.48 -2.35
N SER A 49 19.94 -21.71 -3.44
CA SER A 49 20.67 -20.42 -3.53
C SER A 49 19.80 -19.19 -3.23
N PHE A 50 18.51 -19.42 -2.96
CA PHE A 50 17.46 -18.41 -3.04
C PHE A 50 17.14 -17.68 -1.74
N PRO A 51 17.15 -18.33 -0.56
CA PRO A 51 16.85 -17.64 0.71
C PRO A 51 17.88 -16.56 1.04
N LEU A 52 19.15 -16.75 0.65
CA LEU A 52 20.22 -15.77 0.83
C LEU A 52 19.99 -14.50 0.02
N LEU A 53 19.66 -14.64 -1.28
CA LEU A 53 19.42 -13.49 -2.16
C LEU A 53 18.24 -12.64 -1.67
N ILE A 54 17.20 -13.27 -1.14
CA ILE A 54 16.06 -12.57 -0.54
C ILE A 54 16.46 -11.90 0.78
N ALA A 55 17.17 -12.60 1.65
CA ALA A 55 17.64 -12.03 2.92
C ALA A 55 18.58 -10.83 2.68
N GLU A 56 19.50 -10.94 1.73
CA GLU A 56 20.38 -9.86 1.28
C GLU A 56 19.59 -8.68 0.72
N ALA A 57 18.58 -8.92 -0.11
CA ALA A 57 17.73 -7.87 -0.67
C ALA A 57 16.92 -7.15 0.43
N LEU A 58 16.29 -7.90 1.33
CA LEU A 58 15.54 -7.35 2.46
C LEU A 58 16.44 -6.57 3.40
N TYR A 59 17.63 -7.09 3.72
CA TYR A 59 18.63 -6.40 4.53
C TYR A 59 19.15 -5.13 3.85
N ALA A 60 19.44 -5.18 2.55
CA ALA A 60 19.90 -4.03 1.77
C ALA A 60 18.86 -2.90 1.75
N ILE A 61 17.58 -3.24 1.63
CA ILE A 61 16.45 -2.30 1.68
C ILE A 61 16.30 -1.73 3.09
N HIS A 62 16.30 -2.58 4.12
CA HIS A 62 16.00 -2.18 5.49
C HIS A 62 17.12 -1.36 6.14
N CYS A 63 18.36 -1.83 6.02
CA CYS A 63 19.49 -1.19 6.70
C CYS A 63 20.09 -0.02 5.91
N GLY A 64 19.66 0.18 4.66
CA GLY A 64 20.31 1.11 3.75
C GLY A 64 21.83 0.92 3.72
N SER A 65 22.30 -0.33 3.81
CA SER A 65 23.68 -0.65 4.17
C SER A 65 24.60 -0.86 2.97
N LEU A 66 24.07 -0.97 1.75
CA LEU A 66 24.91 -1.06 0.56
C LEU A 66 25.43 0.33 0.19
N ARG A 67 26.74 0.44 -0.01
CA ARG A 67 27.46 1.70 -0.28
C ARG A 67 27.03 2.38 -1.59
N ASP A 68 26.35 1.66 -2.49
CA ASP A 68 25.84 2.18 -3.76
C ASP A 68 24.37 1.78 -3.98
N ASP A 69 23.57 2.73 -4.47
CA ASP A 69 22.18 2.52 -4.89
C ASP A 69 22.09 1.63 -6.15
N TYR A 70 23.16 1.56 -6.94
CA TYR A 70 23.29 0.61 -8.05
C TYR A 70 23.23 -0.86 -7.58
N ASP A 71 23.99 -1.21 -6.55
CA ASP A 71 24.04 -2.59 -6.04
C ASP A 71 22.70 -3.02 -5.44
N ARG A 72 22.02 -2.10 -4.72
CA ARG A 72 20.67 -2.36 -4.18
C ARG A 72 19.67 -2.70 -5.27
N ARG A 73 19.65 -1.91 -6.36
CA ARG A 73 18.73 -2.12 -7.48
C ARG A 73 19.00 -3.46 -8.18
N ASN A 74 20.26 -3.83 -8.34
CA ASN A 74 20.63 -5.10 -8.97
C ASN A 74 20.24 -6.31 -8.11
N ILE A 75 20.49 -6.26 -6.80
CA ILE A 75 20.12 -7.32 -5.85
C ILE A 75 18.60 -7.44 -5.79
N ALA A 76 17.88 -6.31 -5.67
CA ALA A 76 16.42 -6.30 -5.66
C ALA A 76 15.82 -6.89 -6.95
N ARG A 77 16.35 -6.51 -8.12
CA ARG A 77 15.96 -7.08 -9.41
C ARG A 77 16.21 -8.59 -9.47
N GLY A 78 17.39 -9.03 -9.04
CA GLY A 78 17.74 -10.46 -9.00
C GLY A 78 16.77 -11.25 -8.13
N ALA A 79 16.43 -10.72 -6.96
CA ALA A 79 15.49 -11.33 -6.04
C ALA A 79 14.07 -11.41 -6.63
N ILE A 80 13.56 -10.33 -7.25
CA ILE A 80 12.25 -10.33 -7.93
C ILE A 80 12.20 -11.36 -9.04
N ASN A 81 13.20 -11.37 -9.93
CA ASN A 81 13.20 -12.30 -11.07
C ASN A 81 13.23 -13.76 -10.62
N ALA A 82 14.01 -14.05 -9.58
CA ALA A 82 14.05 -15.39 -9.01
C ALA A 82 12.67 -15.78 -8.44
N VAL A 83 12.03 -14.90 -7.65
CA VAL A 83 10.74 -15.19 -7.01
C VAL A 83 9.62 -15.27 -8.01
N HIS A 84 9.59 -14.39 -8.99
CA HIS A 84 8.62 -14.42 -10.08
C HIS A 84 8.67 -15.75 -10.83
N GLY A 85 9.86 -16.23 -11.18
CA GLY A 85 10.04 -17.55 -11.79
C GLY A 85 9.49 -18.69 -10.94
N ASN A 86 9.72 -18.67 -9.62
CA ASN A 86 9.15 -19.68 -8.72
C ASN A 86 7.63 -19.56 -8.59
N VAL A 87 7.07 -18.35 -8.52
CA VAL A 87 5.61 -18.15 -8.49
C VAL A 87 4.94 -18.64 -9.77
N GLN A 88 5.62 -18.51 -10.92
CA GLN A 88 5.14 -19.07 -12.18
C GLN A 88 5.15 -20.61 -12.20
N MET A 89 6.13 -21.25 -11.56
CA MET A 89 6.27 -22.72 -11.55
C MET A 89 5.47 -23.41 -10.44
N MET A 90 5.49 -22.85 -9.22
CA MET A 90 5.01 -23.49 -7.99
C MET A 90 3.68 -22.93 -7.46
N GLY A 91 3.22 -21.80 -7.99
CA GLY A 91 1.97 -21.15 -7.56
C GLY A 91 2.18 -19.97 -6.61
N LEU A 92 1.11 -19.55 -5.92
CA LEU A 92 1.13 -18.36 -5.05
C LEU A 92 1.99 -18.57 -3.80
N LEU A 93 2.56 -17.49 -3.29
CA LEU A 93 3.18 -17.49 -1.97
C LEU A 93 2.09 -17.62 -0.90
N SER A 94 2.43 -18.23 0.24
CA SER A 94 1.59 -18.13 1.44
C SER A 94 1.48 -16.66 1.87
N ALA A 95 0.38 -16.29 2.52
CA ALA A 95 0.17 -14.93 3.04
C ALA A 95 1.36 -14.44 3.89
N ALA A 96 1.87 -15.28 4.78
CA ALA A 96 3.03 -14.96 5.61
C ALA A 96 4.28 -14.63 4.79
N SER A 97 4.55 -15.42 3.74
CA SER A 97 5.71 -15.19 2.87
C SER A 97 5.52 -13.99 1.96
N PHE A 98 4.30 -13.76 1.47
CA PHE A 98 3.97 -12.57 0.72
C PHE A 98 4.18 -11.31 1.57
N SER A 99 3.65 -11.28 2.81
CA SER A 99 3.79 -10.16 3.73
C SER A 99 5.25 -9.85 4.05
N LEU A 100 6.09 -10.88 4.25
CA LEU A 100 7.53 -10.71 4.40
C LEU A 100 8.20 -10.13 3.14
N PHE A 101 7.78 -10.59 1.97
CA PHE A 101 8.38 -10.22 0.69
C PHE A 101 7.87 -8.87 0.16
N PHE A 102 6.72 -8.41 0.64
CA PHE A 102 6.04 -7.20 0.18
C PHE A 102 6.91 -5.92 0.24
N PRO A 103 7.74 -5.68 1.28
CA PRO A 103 8.65 -4.54 1.28
C PRO A 103 9.61 -4.50 0.07
N LEU A 104 10.08 -5.66 -0.40
CA LEU A 104 10.91 -5.76 -1.60
C LEU A 104 10.09 -5.51 -2.87
N LEU A 105 8.87 -6.08 -2.96
CA LEU A 105 7.95 -5.76 -4.05
C LEU A 105 7.67 -4.26 -4.12
N ARG A 106 7.34 -3.64 -2.99
CA ARG A 106 7.12 -2.19 -2.85
C ARG A 106 8.33 -1.40 -3.31
N TYR A 107 9.53 -1.76 -2.87
CA TYR A 107 10.77 -1.07 -3.30
C TYR A 107 10.96 -1.14 -4.81
N VAL A 108 10.80 -2.32 -5.41
CA VAL A 108 10.97 -2.47 -6.87
C VAL A 108 9.90 -1.72 -7.64
N ILE A 109 8.63 -1.83 -7.23
CA ILE A 109 7.50 -1.19 -7.91
C ILE A 109 7.66 0.34 -7.92
N LEU A 110 8.09 0.92 -6.80
CA LEU A 110 8.22 2.37 -6.64
C LEU A 110 9.57 2.93 -7.11
N ASN A 111 10.53 2.08 -7.48
CA ASN A 111 11.84 2.51 -7.96
C ASN A 111 12.00 2.22 -9.47
N PRO A 112 11.73 3.21 -10.35
CA PRO A 112 11.77 3.02 -11.80
C PRO A 112 13.17 2.63 -12.31
N ALA A 113 14.22 2.89 -11.54
CA ALA A 113 15.59 2.61 -11.93
C ALA A 113 16.00 1.14 -11.74
N VAL A 114 15.16 0.31 -11.11
CA VAL A 114 15.36 -1.15 -11.03
C VAL A 114 15.17 -1.80 -12.41
N GLY A 115 14.36 -1.19 -13.28
CA GLY A 115 14.06 -1.64 -14.64
C GLY A 115 12.63 -2.14 -14.78
N MET A 116 11.98 -1.75 -15.89
CA MET A 116 10.54 -1.94 -16.09
C MET A 116 10.08 -3.40 -16.08
N GLU A 117 10.89 -4.35 -16.56
CA GLU A 117 10.54 -5.78 -16.53
C GLU A 117 10.36 -6.30 -15.10
N ALA A 118 11.24 -5.89 -14.18
CA ALA A 118 11.16 -6.25 -12.77
C ALA A 118 9.96 -5.58 -12.07
N VAL A 119 9.66 -4.33 -12.45
CA VAL A 119 8.46 -3.63 -11.98
C VAL A 119 7.20 -4.37 -12.43
N GLU A 120 7.12 -4.77 -13.70
CA GLU A 120 5.99 -5.53 -14.24
C GLU A 120 5.82 -6.88 -13.55
N ALA A 121 6.90 -7.62 -13.36
CA ALA A 121 6.90 -8.88 -12.61
C ALA A 121 6.40 -8.68 -11.17
N ALA A 122 6.85 -7.63 -10.48
CA ALA A 122 6.42 -7.32 -9.13
C ALA A 122 4.93 -6.94 -9.05
N VAL A 123 4.43 -6.09 -9.97
CA VAL A 123 3.00 -5.75 -10.05
C VAL A 123 2.15 -6.98 -10.35
N GLU A 124 2.60 -7.84 -11.27
CA GLU A 124 1.92 -9.11 -11.59
C GLU A 124 1.84 -10.01 -10.35
N MET A 125 2.93 -10.15 -9.60
CA MET A 125 2.94 -10.93 -8.36
C MET A 125 1.92 -10.37 -7.36
N VAL A 126 1.90 -9.06 -7.11
CA VAL A 126 0.90 -8.44 -6.23
C VAL A 126 -0.52 -8.73 -6.75
N GLY A 127 -0.75 -8.60 -8.06
CA GLY A 127 -2.07 -8.83 -8.66
C GLY A 127 -2.57 -10.27 -8.63
N ARG A 128 -1.70 -11.23 -8.32
CA ARG A 128 -2.05 -12.63 -8.08
C ARG A 128 -2.43 -12.91 -6.62
N HIS A 129 -2.04 -12.05 -5.68
CA HIS A 129 -2.32 -12.19 -4.24
C HIS A 129 -3.47 -11.27 -3.83
N TYR A 130 -4.70 -11.75 -4.00
CA TYR A 130 -5.91 -10.97 -3.69
C TYR A 130 -6.95 -11.74 -2.86
N ARG A 131 -6.69 -13.00 -2.50
CA ARG A 131 -7.60 -13.88 -1.74
C ARG A 131 -7.79 -13.39 -0.30
N ASP A 132 -8.89 -13.78 0.34
CA ASP A 132 -9.22 -13.46 1.74
C ASP A 132 -8.23 -14.11 2.74
N GLU A 133 -7.01 -13.58 2.73
CA GLU A 133 -5.87 -13.97 3.52
C GLU A 133 -5.30 -12.71 4.18
N ASP A 134 -4.55 -12.89 5.26
CA ASP A 134 -3.91 -11.82 6.03
C ASP A 134 -2.73 -11.21 5.25
N LEU A 135 -3.07 -10.32 4.31
CA LEU A 135 -2.15 -9.60 3.43
C LEU A 135 -2.08 -8.12 3.86
N PRO A 136 -0.99 -7.40 3.58
CA PRO A 136 -0.85 -5.98 3.93
C PRO A 136 -1.67 -5.10 2.97
N ARG A 137 -3.00 -5.21 3.03
CA ARG A 137 -3.96 -4.65 2.04
C ARG A 137 -3.86 -3.15 1.90
N SER A 138 -3.83 -2.43 3.02
CA SER A 138 -3.71 -0.96 3.01
C SER A 138 -2.43 -0.54 2.27
N ALA A 139 -1.31 -1.21 2.57
CA ALA A 139 -0.04 -0.93 1.91
C ALA A 139 -0.04 -1.32 0.42
N ILE A 140 -0.69 -2.43 0.03
CA ILE A 140 -0.89 -2.78 -1.38
C ILE A 140 -1.68 -1.67 -2.09
N VAL A 141 -2.76 -1.18 -1.48
CA VAL A 141 -3.59 -0.09 -2.04
C VAL A 141 -2.74 1.17 -2.23
N GLY A 142 -1.97 1.60 -1.23
CA GLY A 142 -1.09 2.76 -1.33
C GLY A 142 -0.07 2.64 -2.47
N VAL A 143 0.56 1.47 -2.62
CA VAL A 143 1.49 1.23 -3.74
C VAL A 143 0.78 1.31 -5.08
N MET A 144 -0.45 0.76 -5.21
CA MET A 144 -1.19 0.84 -6.47
C MET A 144 -1.64 2.26 -6.80
N VAL A 145 -2.03 3.07 -5.80
CA VAL A 145 -2.32 4.50 -5.97
C VAL A 145 -1.11 5.24 -6.55
N GLU A 146 0.07 5.00 -5.98
CA GLU A 146 1.32 5.61 -6.44
C GLU A 146 1.66 5.17 -7.88
N VAL A 147 1.55 3.88 -8.19
CA VAL A 147 1.79 3.36 -9.55
C VAL A 147 0.86 4.01 -10.56
N MET A 148 -0.43 4.17 -10.26
CA MET A 148 -1.36 4.84 -11.17
C MET A 148 -1.02 6.31 -11.40
N SER A 149 -0.49 6.98 -10.36
CA SER A 149 -0.07 8.38 -10.40
C SER A 149 1.20 8.59 -11.21
N GLN A 150 2.16 7.67 -11.11
CA GLN A 150 3.49 7.82 -11.74
C GLN A 150 3.63 7.11 -13.09
N ASN A 151 2.89 6.01 -13.32
CA ASN A 151 3.15 5.10 -14.44
C ASN A 151 1.91 4.82 -15.29
N ALA A 152 1.80 5.53 -16.42
CA ALA A 152 0.67 5.38 -17.34
C ALA A 152 0.56 3.96 -17.94
N ARG A 153 1.67 3.26 -18.17
CA ARG A 153 1.69 1.89 -18.73
C ARG A 153 1.05 0.88 -17.78
N LEU A 154 1.28 1.04 -16.47
CA LEU A 154 0.80 0.11 -15.45
C LEU A 154 -0.54 0.51 -14.83
N ARG A 155 -1.04 1.72 -15.13
CA ARG A 155 -2.25 2.28 -14.53
C ARG A 155 -3.46 1.35 -14.56
N LYS A 156 -3.72 0.70 -15.71
CA LYS A 156 -4.85 -0.24 -15.83
C LYS A 156 -4.70 -1.44 -14.89
N SER A 157 -3.53 -2.07 -14.89
CA SER A 157 -3.26 -3.22 -14.02
C SER A 157 -3.33 -2.82 -12.54
N ALA A 158 -2.74 -1.68 -12.18
CA ALA A 158 -2.78 -1.16 -10.82
C ALA A 158 -4.22 -0.86 -10.35
N SER A 159 -5.07 -0.29 -11.21
CA SER A 159 -6.50 -0.07 -10.94
C SER A 159 -7.24 -1.38 -10.64
N GLU A 160 -7.06 -2.39 -11.49
CA GLU A 160 -7.68 -3.72 -11.32
C GLU A 160 -7.21 -4.43 -10.04
N ILE A 161 -5.95 -4.26 -9.66
CA ILE A 161 -5.38 -4.80 -8.42
C ILE A 161 -5.93 -4.05 -7.21
N LEU A 162 -5.98 -2.72 -7.26
CA LEU A 162 -6.53 -1.88 -6.20
C LEU A 162 -7.98 -2.27 -5.90
N HIS A 163 -8.84 -2.35 -6.92
CA HIS A 163 -10.26 -2.69 -6.73
C HIS A 163 -10.47 -4.07 -6.12
N ARG A 164 -9.68 -5.07 -6.54
CA ARG A 164 -9.75 -6.41 -5.94
C ARG A 164 -9.33 -6.41 -4.47
N ASN A 165 -8.35 -5.61 -4.10
CA ASN A 165 -7.90 -5.49 -2.71
C ASN A 165 -8.89 -4.69 -1.84
N CYS A 166 -9.54 -3.66 -2.39
CA CYS A 166 -10.53 -2.87 -1.66
C CYS A 166 -11.73 -3.70 -1.19
N SER A 167 -12.10 -4.75 -1.93
CA SER A 167 -13.19 -5.67 -1.53
C SER A 167 -12.93 -6.43 -0.21
N PHE A 168 -11.67 -6.50 0.23
CA PHE A 168 -11.24 -7.17 1.47
C PHE A 168 -10.64 -6.19 2.48
N LEU A 169 -10.71 -4.88 2.21
CA LEU A 169 -10.17 -3.86 3.09
C LEU A 169 -11.17 -3.59 4.23
N ALA A 170 -10.68 -3.50 5.46
CA ALA A 170 -11.50 -3.07 6.59
C ALA A 170 -11.79 -1.55 6.50
N PRO A 171 -12.94 -1.07 7.01
CA PRO A 171 -13.24 0.37 7.06
C PRO A 171 -12.17 1.21 7.77
N ASP A 172 -11.46 0.64 8.74
CA ASP A 172 -10.42 1.33 9.51
C ASP A 172 -9.09 1.46 8.74
N ASP A 173 -8.89 0.65 7.69
CA ASP A 173 -7.64 0.55 6.93
C ASP A 173 -7.65 1.35 5.61
N ILE A 174 -8.64 2.23 5.42
CA ILE A 174 -8.86 2.98 4.18
C ILE A 174 -7.93 4.19 3.98
N GLY A 175 -7.00 4.47 4.90
CA GLY A 175 -6.16 5.68 4.87
C GLY A 175 -5.47 5.92 3.52
N GLU A 176 -4.72 4.93 3.03
CA GLU A 176 -4.02 4.99 1.73
C GLU A 176 -4.99 5.17 0.54
N LEU A 177 -6.22 4.67 0.66
CA LEU A 177 -7.26 4.85 -0.35
C LEU A 177 -7.82 6.27 -0.35
N LEU A 178 -7.99 6.86 0.84
CA LEU A 178 -8.42 8.26 1.00
C LEU A 178 -7.37 9.23 0.47
N ASP A 179 -6.07 8.96 0.68
CA ASP A 179 -4.98 9.74 0.10
C ASP A 179 -5.04 9.69 -1.43
N GLY A 180 -5.29 8.52 -2.01
CA GLY A 180 -5.52 8.36 -3.45
C GLY A 180 -6.74 9.11 -3.98
N CYS A 181 -7.77 9.29 -3.15
CA CYS A 181 -8.92 10.13 -3.52
C CYS A 181 -8.54 11.62 -3.61
N LEU A 182 -7.42 12.06 -3.03
CA LEU A 182 -6.93 13.44 -3.13
C LEU A 182 -5.82 13.62 -4.17
N ALA A 183 -5.54 12.59 -4.98
CA ALA A 183 -4.48 12.61 -5.99
C ALA A 183 -4.68 13.71 -7.05
N THR A 184 -3.57 14.19 -7.62
CA THR A 184 -3.56 15.24 -8.66
C THR A 184 -4.42 14.87 -9.87
N PHE A 185 -4.37 13.61 -10.32
CA PHE A 185 -5.05 13.17 -11.54
C PHE A 185 -6.50 12.74 -11.27
N PRO A 186 -7.51 13.31 -11.96
CA PRO A 186 -8.91 12.94 -11.76
C PRO A 186 -9.19 11.45 -11.95
N ALA A 187 -8.54 10.81 -12.94
CA ALA A 187 -8.69 9.38 -13.18
C ALA A 187 -8.26 8.50 -11.98
N VAL A 188 -7.26 8.95 -11.21
CA VAL A 188 -6.83 8.25 -9.99
C VAL A 188 -7.87 8.46 -8.89
N ARG A 189 -8.38 9.69 -8.71
CA ARG A 189 -9.44 9.99 -7.74
C ARG A 189 -10.69 9.17 -8.00
N VAL A 190 -11.16 9.12 -9.24
CA VAL A 190 -12.29 8.28 -9.66
C VAL A 190 -12.04 6.82 -9.31
N THR A 191 -10.86 6.29 -9.68
CA THR A 191 -10.50 4.89 -9.38
C THR A 191 -10.52 4.60 -7.88
N CYS A 192 -10.04 5.53 -7.05
CA CYS A 192 -10.02 5.38 -5.59
C CYS A 192 -11.41 5.48 -4.97
N LEU A 193 -12.27 6.38 -5.46
CA LEU A 193 -13.69 6.46 -5.05
C LEU A 193 -14.46 5.20 -5.43
N GLU A 194 -14.20 4.63 -6.61
CA GLU A 194 -14.74 3.32 -6.98
C GLU A 194 -14.21 2.21 -6.07
N GLY A 195 -12.94 2.28 -5.66
CA GLY A 195 -12.37 1.40 -4.63
C GLY A 195 -13.09 1.54 -3.30
N LEU A 196 -13.35 2.77 -2.86
CA LEU A 196 -14.01 3.06 -1.59
C LEU A 196 -15.44 2.48 -1.54
N ARG A 197 -16.17 2.51 -2.67
CA ARG A 197 -17.48 1.85 -2.81
C ARG A 197 -17.44 0.33 -2.65
N ARG A 198 -16.27 -0.30 -2.83
CA ARG A 198 -16.09 -1.76 -2.68
C ARG A 198 -15.74 -2.17 -1.26
N VAL A 199 -15.36 -1.23 -0.39
CA VAL A 199 -15.08 -1.48 1.03
C VAL A 199 -16.39 -1.86 1.72
N GLN A 200 -16.45 -3.08 2.24
CA GLN A 200 -17.64 -3.58 2.91
C GLN A 200 -17.76 -2.98 4.32
N GLY A 201 -18.99 -2.65 4.72
CA GLY A 201 -19.25 -2.13 6.06
C GLY A 201 -18.89 -0.66 6.28
N LEU A 202 -18.48 0.08 5.23
CA LEU A 202 -18.25 1.53 5.31
C LEU A 202 -19.53 2.26 5.79
N PRO A 203 -19.45 3.21 6.74
CA PRO A 203 -18.24 3.82 7.29
C PRO A 203 -17.57 3.05 8.43
N GLY A 204 -18.15 1.94 8.90
CA GLY A 204 -17.73 1.24 10.11
C GLY A 204 -18.47 1.75 11.36
N PRO A 205 -18.35 1.05 12.51
CA PRO A 205 -18.91 1.51 13.78
C PRO A 205 -18.24 2.79 14.28
N GLU A 206 -16.94 2.92 14.04
CA GLU A 206 -16.15 4.13 14.29
C GLU A 206 -15.54 4.58 12.95
N PRO A 207 -16.15 5.56 12.26
CA PRO A 207 -15.67 6.00 10.95
C PRO A 207 -14.20 6.43 10.99
N HIS A 208 -13.43 6.05 9.97
CA HIS A 208 -12.06 6.50 9.82
C HIS A 208 -12.00 8.05 9.89
N PRO A 209 -11.10 8.66 10.68
CA PRO A 209 -11.15 10.09 11.01
C PRO A 209 -11.13 11.04 9.81
N ALA A 210 -10.49 10.62 8.71
CA ALA A 210 -10.39 11.42 7.49
C ALA A 210 -11.54 11.21 6.50
N LEU A 211 -12.42 10.21 6.71
CA LEU A 211 -13.43 9.82 5.72
C LEU A 211 -14.41 10.96 5.41
N LEU A 212 -15.01 11.55 6.45
CA LEU A 212 -15.98 12.63 6.29
C LEU A 212 -15.35 13.86 5.64
N SER A 213 -14.20 14.32 6.13
CA SER A 213 -13.51 15.48 5.58
C SER A 213 -13.10 15.27 4.13
N THR A 214 -12.58 14.10 3.78
CA THR A 214 -12.16 13.78 2.40
C THR A 214 -13.37 13.72 1.46
N LEU A 215 -14.46 13.06 1.84
CA LEU A 215 -15.66 13.04 1.01
C LEU A 215 -16.27 14.42 0.86
N PHE A 216 -16.30 15.23 1.92
CA PHE A 216 -16.81 16.59 1.85
C PHE A 216 -15.97 17.47 0.91
N LEU A 217 -14.63 17.39 0.98
CA LEU A 217 -13.75 18.04 0.01
C LEU A 217 -14.08 17.65 -1.43
N LEU A 218 -14.24 16.36 -1.68
CA LEU A 218 -14.44 15.84 -3.02
C LEU A 218 -15.80 16.20 -3.61
N GLN A 219 -16.82 16.50 -2.80
CA GLN A 219 -18.09 17.07 -3.29
C GLN A 219 -17.91 18.44 -3.96
N HIS A 220 -16.79 19.12 -3.68
CA HIS A 220 -16.39 20.38 -4.30
C HIS A 220 -15.26 20.21 -5.32
N ASP A 221 -14.99 18.98 -5.80
CA ASP A 221 -13.98 18.74 -6.83
C ASP A 221 -14.36 19.40 -8.16
N GLU A 222 -13.36 19.85 -8.92
CA GLU A 222 -13.55 20.43 -10.25
C GLU A 222 -14.06 19.40 -11.28
N ASP A 223 -13.74 18.13 -11.07
CA ASP A 223 -14.26 17.02 -11.87
C ASP A 223 -15.66 16.62 -11.37
N ALA A 224 -16.66 16.85 -12.21
CA ALA A 224 -18.05 16.57 -11.87
C ALA A 224 -18.32 15.09 -11.55
N THR A 225 -17.55 14.16 -12.11
CA THR A 225 -17.67 12.72 -11.82
C THR A 225 -17.22 12.43 -10.41
N VAL A 226 -16.07 13.00 -10.01
CA VAL A 226 -15.53 12.89 -8.64
C VAL A 226 -16.52 13.48 -7.64
N ALA A 227 -17.04 14.68 -7.91
CA ALA A 227 -18.02 15.34 -7.04
C ALA A 227 -19.31 14.56 -6.86
N SER A 228 -19.86 14.01 -7.95
CA SER A 228 -21.05 13.16 -7.90
C SER A 228 -20.82 11.90 -7.08
N MET A 229 -19.70 11.19 -7.33
CA MET A 229 -19.38 9.96 -6.61
C MET A 229 -19.16 10.20 -5.11
N ALA A 230 -18.47 11.27 -4.74
CA ALA A 230 -18.26 11.63 -3.34
C ALA A 230 -19.59 11.91 -2.61
N SER A 231 -20.52 12.60 -3.29
CA SER A 231 -21.87 12.88 -2.78
C SER A 231 -22.67 11.58 -2.56
N GLU A 232 -22.60 10.64 -3.51
CA GLU A 232 -23.25 9.33 -3.40
C GLU A 232 -22.72 8.52 -2.22
N ILE A 233 -21.39 8.45 -2.05
CA ILE A 233 -20.76 7.69 -0.96
C ILE A 233 -21.08 8.31 0.40
N ALA A 234 -20.98 9.64 0.53
CA ALA A 234 -21.34 10.31 1.78
C ALA A 234 -22.80 10.04 2.17
N SER A 235 -23.70 10.10 1.18
CA SER A 235 -25.13 9.79 1.37
C SER A 235 -25.35 8.32 1.78
N SER A 236 -24.68 7.37 1.13
CA SER A 236 -24.83 5.94 1.48
C SER A 236 -24.30 5.61 2.87
N CYS A 237 -23.29 6.35 3.33
CA CYS A 237 -22.72 6.20 4.66
C CYS A 237 -23.49 6.98 5.75
N ASN A 238 -24.55 7.71 5.40
CA ASN A 238 -25.26 8.64 6.29
C ASN A 238 -24.33 9.65 7.00
N LEU A 239 -23.25 10.04 6.32
CA LEU A 239 -22.27 10.98 6.85
C LEU A 239 -22.83 12.39 6.75
N LYS A 240 -23.00 13.04 7.91
CA LYS A 240 -23.58 14.38 8.00
C LYS A 240 -22.49 15.43 8.23
N THR A 241 -22.60 16.53 7.50
CA THR A 241 -21.62 17.64 7.54
C THR A 241 -21.67 18.45 8.84
N ASP A 242 -22.73 18.31 9.63
CA ASP A 242 -22.87 18.92 10.97
C ASP A 242 -21.91 18.32 12.00
N THR A 243 -21.34 17.14 11.70
CA THR A 243 -20.29 16.49 12.52
C THR A 243 -18.87 16.82 12.05
N LEU A 244 -18.71 17.66 11.02
CA LEU A 244 -17.40 18.01 10.50
C LEU A 244 -16.76 19.11 11.34
N GLU A 245 -15.68 18.76 12.02
CA GLU A 245 -14.89 19.70 12.81
C GLU A 245 -14.10 20.65 11.88
N PRO A 246 -14.22 21.98 12.01
CA PRO A 246 -13.54 22.94 11.13
C PRO A 246 -12.01 22.80 11.13
N GLU A 247 -11.43 22.31 12.23
CA GLU A 247 -10.00 22.01 12.38
C GLU A 247 -9.53 20.94 11.40
N GLN A 248 -10.42 20.02 10.98
CA GLN A 248 -10.09 19.01 9.97
C GLN A 248 -9.92 19.66 8.59
N LEU A 249 -10.75 20.64 8.24
CA LEU A 249 -10.65 21.35 6.96
C LEU A 249 -9.51 22.36 6.93
N THR A 250 -9.22 23.05 8.04
CA THR A 250 -8.10 24.01 8.09
C THR A 250 -6.76 23.34 7.87
N LYS A 251 -6.55 22.12 8.41
CA LYS A 251 -5.35 21.33 8.12
C LYS A 251 -5.18 21.06 6.62
N LEU A 252 -6.28 20.89 5.90
CA LEU A 252 -6.27 20.59 4.46
C LEU A 252 -6.01 21.84 3.60
N LEU A 253 -6.11 23.05 4.15
CA LEU A 253 -5.62 24.27 3.48
C LEU A 253 -4.10 24.27 3.27
N ALA A 254 -3.35 23.49 4.05
CA ALA A 254 -1.91 23.31 3.90
C ALA A 254 -1.54 22.03 3.11
N HIS A 255 -2.51 21.35 2.49
CA HIS A 255 -2.27 20.10 1.78
C HIS A 255 -1.28 20.29 0.61
N PRO A 256 -0.40 19.31 0.29
CA PRO A 256 0.56 19.44 -0.81
C PRO A 256 -0.09 19.71 -2.18
N HIS A 257 -1.27 19.14 -2.43
CA HIS A 257 -2.01 19.30 -3.68
C HIS A 257 -2.88 20.56 -3.71
N GLU A 258 -2.74 21.37 -4.76
CA GLU A 258 -3.50 22.61 -4.96
C GLU A 258 -5.01 22.39 -4.98
N ASN A 259 -5.47 21.35 -5.68
CA ASN A 259 -6.89 21.03 -5.78
C ASN A 259 -7.52 20.76 -4.40
N ALA A 260 -6.80 20.03 -3.54
CA ALA A 260 -7.25 19.77 -2.17
C ALA A 260 -7.34 21.07 -1.35
N ARG A 261 -6.37 21.98 -1.50
CA ARG A 261 -6.40 23.30 -0.85
C ARG A 261 -7.57 24.16 -1.33
N LYS A 262 -7.83 24.18 -2.64
CA LYS A 262 -8.94 24.92 -3.24
C LYS A 262 -10.29 24.39 -2.74
N ALA A 263 -10.49 23.07 -2.83
CA ALA A 263 -11.68 22.41 -2.31
C ALA A 263 -11.87 22.68 -0.80
N ALA A 264 -10.80 22.68 -0.02
CA ALA A 264 -10.86 23.01 1.41
C ALA A 264 -11.31 24.46 1.65
N GLY A 265 -10.83 25.41 0.85
CA GLY A 265 -11.28 26.79 0.87
C GLY A 265 -12.77 26.93 0.54
N ASP A 266 -13.24 26.23 -0.49
CA ASP A 266 -14.66 26.24 -0.90
C ASP A 266 -15.57 25.58 0.14
N CYS A 267 -15.11 24.48 0.75
CA CYS A 267 -15.78 23.80 1.87
C CYS A 267 -15.93 24.72 3.08
N LEU A 268 -14.83 25.36 3.51
CA LEU A 268 -14.83 26.30 4.64
C LEU A 268 -15.73 27.51 4.36
N SER A 269 -15.69 28.05 3.14
CA SER A 269 -16.59 29.14 2.70
C SER A 269 -18.06 28.73 2.82
N THR A 270 -18.38 27.49 2.45
CA THR A 270 -19.74 26.93 2.55
C THR A 270 -20.17 26.75 4.01
N LEU A 271 -19.32 26.20 4.87
CA LEU A 271 -19.59 26.04 6.30
C LEU A 271 -19.80 27.38 7.01
N ILE A 272 -18.98 28.38 6.72
CA ILE A 272 -19.11 29.73 7.28
C ILE A 272 -20.45 30.36 6.89
N LYS A 273 -20.88 30.19 5.63
CA LYS A 273 -22.19 30.68 5.17
C LYS A 273 -23.35 29.98 5.89
N GLN A 274 -23.20 28.70 6.20
CA GLN A 274 -24.20 27.92 6.93
C GLN A 274 -24.21 28.24 8.44
N SER A 275 -23.07 28.64 9.01
CA SER A 275 -22.89 28.93 10.44
C SER A 275 -22.09 30.23 10.66
N PRO A 276 -22.75 31.42 10.66
CA PRO A 276 -22.06 32.71 10.69
C PRO A 276 -21.13 32.95 11.89
N GLY A 277 -21.35 32.29 13.03
CA GLY A 277 -20.47 32.38 14.22
C GLY A 277 -19.12 31.68 14.04
N LEU A 278 -19.06 30.66 13.17
CA LEU A 278 -17.91 29.78 12.95
C LEU A 278 -16.68 30.55 12.46
N ALA A 279 -16.88 31.60 11.67
CA ALA A 279 -15.79 32.42 11.14
C ALA A 279 -15.01 33.13 12.25
N SER A 280 -15.69 33.63 13.28
CA SER A 280 -15.03 34.30 14.41
C SER A 280 -14.19 33.31 15.21
N ASP A 281 -14.72 32.11 15.43
CA ASP A 281 -14.07 31.05 16.20
C ASP A 281 -12.82 30.53 15.47
N LEU A 282 -12.91 30.27 14.16
CA LEU A 282 -11.77 29.91 13.33
C LEU A 282 -10.66 30.97 13.36
N VAL A 283 -11.01 32.24 13.22
CA VAL A 283 -10.03 33.34 13.25
C VAL A 283 -9.39 33.46 14.63
N ALA A 284 -10.10 33.16 15.72
CA ALA A 284 -9.53 33.13 17.06
C ALA A 284 -8.53 31.98 17.24
N GLN A 285 -8.76 30.82 16.61
CA GLN A 285 -7.85 29.66 16.66
C GLN A 285 -6.59 29.82 15.79
N LEU A 286 -6.67 30.62 14.72
CA LEU A 286 -5.54 30.86 13.81
C LEU A 286 -4.56 31.95 14.31
N LYS A 287 -4.90 32.64 15.41
CA LYS A 287 -4.05 33.66 16.06
C LYS A 287 -3.17 33.05 17.14
#